data_AF-A0A7V2RNA0-F1
#
_entry.id   AF-A0A7V2RNA0-F1
#
_cell.length_a   1.000
_cell.length_b   1.000
_cell.length_c   1.000
_cell.angle_alpha   90.00
_cell.angle_beta   90.00
_cell.angle_gamma   90.00
#
_symmetry.space_group_name_H-M   'P 1'
#
loop_
_entity.id
_entity.type
_entity.pdbx_description
1 polymer ?
#
loop_
_entity_poly.entity_id
_entity_poly.type
_entity_poly.pdbx_seq_one_letter_code
_entity_poly.pdbx_strand_id
1 'polypeptide(L)'
;MQKYLQYLLSDIEALIEQAPVLPDNAWSPGYAEEEEDDYGLAARSVKISDFVGLEKMAFPPEHLLTDMQVIELVEGILDLWTAWNLHVELPPKLPLRKQYTALVGEMDGQVSFHPEYGGDVHICQYEAGKTCPFQPGNDYCQCRETEEAAKHDIALWEEYVRSQGLDPYREITPEEESRFEEQMRQRVLKKRFGKHWRRYEEEYNFFFDGDLNPDQQEAILHALEAADELLGLILDTLSDFDSDGGPDEEEEDGADFPF
;
A
#
# COMPACT_ATOMS: atom_id res chain seq x y z
N MET A 1 10.26 17.47 32.15
CA MET A 1 9.99 16.72 30.91
C MET A 1 8.87 15.71 31.10
N GLN A 2 8.94 14.80 32.09
CA GLN A 2 7.91 13.75 32.29
C GLN A 2 6.45 14.25 32.24
N LYS A 3 6.13 15.32 32.99
CA LYS A 3 4.77 15.88 33.02
C LYS A 3 4.29 16.37 31.64
N TYR A 4 5.19 16.93 30.84
CA TYR A 4 4.88 17.39 29.49
C TYR A 4 4.56 16.22 28.58
N LEU A 5 5.38 15.16 28.64
CA LEU A 5 5.15 13.94 27.85
C LEU A 5 3.84 13.25 28.21
N GLN A 6 3.46 13.24 29.48
CA GLN A 6 2.15 12.71 29.90
C GLN A 6 0.99 13.48 29.27
N TYR A 7 1.10 14.80 29.13
CA TYR A 7 0.08 15.58 28.41
C TYR A 7 0.12 15.29 26.91
N LEU A 8 1.30 15.25 26.30
CA LEU A 8 1.43 14.95 24.88
C LEU A 8 0.87 13.57 24.51
N LEU A 9 1.15 12.54 25.31
CA LEU A 9 0.60 11.20 25.11
C LEU A 9 -0.93 11.18 25.31
N SER A 10 -1.44 11.90 26.31
CA SER A 10 -2.88 12.06 26.51
C SER A 10 -3.56 12.80 25.35
N ASP A 11 -2.89 13.77 24.74
CA ASP A 11 -3.38 14.48 23.56
C ASP A 11 -3.38 13.54 22.33
N ILE A 12 -2.34 12.71 22.17
CA ILE A 12 -2.27 11.67 21.14
C ILE A 12 -3.42 10.67 21.29
N GLU A 13 -3.65 10.15 22.50
CA GLU A 13 -4.78 9.23 22.79
C GLU A 13 -6.13 9.88 22.44
N ALA A 14 -6.34 11.15 22.81
CA ALA A 14 -7.57 11.86 22.49
C ALA A 14 -7.76 12.07 20.98
N LEU A 15 -6.68 12.23 20.21
CA LEU A 15 -6.71 12.34 18.75
C LEU A 15 -6.97 10.99 18.07
N ILE A 16 -6.48 9.89 18.66
CA ILE A 16 -6.81 8.52 18.21
C ILE A 16 -8.31 8.25 18.38
N GLU A 17 -8.89 8.60 19.53
CA GLU A 17 -10.33 8.44 19.78
C GLU A 17 -11.21 9.28 18.85
N GLN A 18 -10.69 10.39 18.33
CA GLN A 18 -11.36 11.28 17.39
C GLN A 18 -11.14 10.90 15.92
N ALA A 19 -10.33 9.88 15.64
CA ALA A 19 -10.04 9.47 14.29
C ALA A 19 -11.33 9.04 13.56
N PRO A 20 -11.48 9.37 12.26
CA PRO A 20 -12.66 9.00 11.50
C PRO A 20 -12.75 7.47 11.36
N VAL A 21 -13.96 6.93 11.49
CA VAL A 21 -14.22 5.51 11.21
C VAL A 21 -14.24 5.33 9.69
N LEU A 22 -13.32 4.53 9.14
CA LEU A 22 -13.36 4.14 7.73
C LEU A 22 -14.44 3.06 7.52
N PRO A 23 -15.12 3.01 6.36
CA PRO A 23 -15.11 3.95 5.24
C PRO A 23 -16.36 4.84 5.36
N ASP A 24 -16.43 5.74 6.35
CA ASP A 24 -17.54 6.67 6.41
C ASP A 24 -17.37 7.68 5.26
N ASN A 25 -18.00 7.38 4.13
CA ASN A 25 -18.14 8.18 2.91
C ASN A 25 -18.61 9.63 3.18
N ALA A 26 -19.00 9.96 4.41
CA ALA A 26 -19.18 11.31 4.92
C ALA A 26 -17.89 12.17 4.92
N TRP A 27 -16.71 11.58 4.80
CA TRP A 27 -15.44 12.28 4.58
C TRP A 27 -15.16 12.60 3.10
N SER A 28 -16.23 12.79 2.34
CA SER A 28 -16.25 13.40 1.01
C SER A 28 -16.63 14.90 1.15
N PRO A 29 -15.71 15.80 1.55
CA PRO A 29 -16.00 17.22 1.57
C PRO A 29 -16.03 17.71 0.11
N GLY A 30 -17.24 17.77 -0.46
CA GLY A 30 -17.59 18.51 -1.68
C GLY A 30 -16.43 18.74 -2.64
N TYR A 31 -16.08 17.70 -3.41
CA TYR A 31 -15.02 17.74 -4.41
C TYR A 31 -15.22 18.93 -5.37
N ALA A 32 -14.27 19.85 -5.39
CA ALA A 32 -13.93 20.52 -6.64
C ALA A 32 -13.24 19.46 -7.50
N GLU A 33 -13.66 19.30 -8.74
CA GLU A 33 -13.05 18.43 -9.76
C GLU A 33 -11.54 18.75 -9.90
N GLU A 34 -10.67 18.22 -9.05
CA GLU A 34 -9.22 18.40 -9.20
C GLU A 34 -8.49 17.07 -8.99
N GLU A 35 -7.81 16.68 -10.07
CA GLU A 35 -6.76 15.67 -10.23
C GLU A 35 -7.12 14.27 -9.74
N GLU A 36 -7.92 13.56 -10.55
CA GLU A 36 -7.76 12.10 -10.67
C GLU A 36 -6.28 11.80 -10.86
N ASP A 37 -5.73 10.91 -10.04
CA ASP A 37 -4.38 10.41 -10.27
C ASP A 37 -4.34 9.59 -11.58
N ASP A 38 -3.14 9.16 -12.01
CA ASP A 38 -2.98 8.34 -13.23
C ASP A 38 -3.83 7.04 -13.23
N TYR A 39 -4.43 6.68 -12.10
CA TYR A 39 -5.29 5.52 -11.90
C TYR A 39 -6.79 5.87 -11.75
N GLY A 40 -7.18 7.14 -11.89
CA GLY A 40 -8.57 7.58 -11.74
C GLY A 40 -9.04 7.63 -10.27
N LEU A 41 -8.12 7.52 -9.31
CA LEU A 41 -8.44 7.60 -7.89
C LEU A 41 -8.25 9.05 -7.41
N ALA A 42 -9.28 9.59 -6.77
CA ALA A 42 -9.23 10.94 -6.22
C ALA A 42 -8.41 10.95 -4.92
N ALA A 43 -7.10 11.15 -5.05
CA ALA A 43 -6.20 11.31 -3.91
C ALA A 43 -5.93 12.78 -3.62
N ARG A 44 -5.92 13.17 -2.35
CA ARG A 44 -5.62 14.56 -1.93
C ARG A 44 -4.25 14.67 -1.29
N SER A 45 -3.50 15.70 -1.67
CA SER A 45 -2.28 16.06 -0.93
C SER A 45 -2.64 16.77 0.37
N VAL A 46 -2.34 16.14 1.51
CA VAL A 46 -2.56 16.71 2.84
C VAL A 46 -1.25 16.82 3.62
N LYS A 47 -1.13 17.87 4.43
CA LYS A 47 -0.02 18.02 5.36
C LYS A 47 -0.30 17.23 6.63
N ILE A 48 0.59 16.34 7.06
CA ILE A 48 0.34 15.40 8.17
C ILE A 48 -0.03 16.13 9.46
N SER A 49 0.67 17.20 9.85
CA SER A 49 0.38 17.96 11.07
C SER A 49 -1.03 18.53 11.10
N ASP A 50 -1.49 19.05 9.96
CA ASP A 50 -2.79 19.70 9.83
C ASP A 50 -3.88 18.63 9.75
N PHE A 51 -3.54 17.49 9.15
CA PHE A 51 -4.41 16.35 8.98
C PHE A 51 -4.73 15.66 10.31
N VAL A 52 -3.71 15.31 11.10
CA VAL A 52 -3.89 14.65 12.42
C VAL A 52 -4.15 15.63 13.56
N GLY A 53 -4.04 16.94 13.31
CA GLY A 53 -4.26 17.99 14.31
C GLY A 53 -3.15 18.14 15.34
N LEU A 54 -1.92 17.71 15.04
CA LEU A 54 -0.78 17.79 15.96
C LEU A 54 0.46 18.38 15.28
N GLU A 55 0.90 19.54 15.74
CA GLU A 55 2.04 20.23 15.15
C GLU A 55 3.38 19.60 15.55
N LYS A 56 4.35 19.62 14.61
CA LYS A 56 5.73 19.16 14.85
C LYS A 56 6.37 19.79 16.10
N MET A 57 6.07 21.06 16.39
CA MET A 57 6.64 21.77 17.53
C MET A 57 6.16 21.23 18.89
N ALA A 58 5.10 20.42 18.93
CA ALA A 58 4.64 19.73 20.13
C ALA A 58 5.59 18.57 20.52
N PHE A 59 6.49 18.15 19.64
CA PHE A 59 7.41 17.06 19.92
C PHE A 59 8.75 17.58 20.46
N PRO A 60 9.22 17.10 21.63
CA PRO A 60 10.49 17.52 22.17
C PRO A 60 11.66 16.97 21.34
N PRO A 61 12.79 17.67 21.26
CA PRO A 61 13.96 17.18 20.53
C PRO A 61 14.56 15.92 21.19
N GLU A 62 15.06 14.99 20.38
CA GLU A 62 15.46 13.64 20.82
C GLU A 62 16.47 13.62 21.99
N HIS A 63 17.38 14.58 22.06
CA HIS A 63 18.43 14.66 23.07
C HIS A 63 17.91 14.98 24.48
N LEU A 64 16.66 15.43 24.61
CA LEU A 64 16.00 15.68 25.90
C LEU A 64 15.22 14.47 26.42
N LEU A 65 15.08 13.43 25.61
CA LEU A 65 14.27 12.25 25.90
C LEU A 65 15.13 11.10 26.42
N THR A 66 14.60 10.38 27.41
CA THR A 66 15.12 9.06 27.83
C THR A 66 14.71 7.99 26.82
N ASP A 67 15.38 6.83 26.82
CA ASP A 67 15.06 5.77 25.86
C ASP A 67 13.63 5.24 26.00
N MET A 68 13.12 5.12 27.23
CA MET A 68 11.73 4.73 27.48
C MET A 68 10.73 5.75 26.91
N GLN A 69 11.02 7.04 27.05
CA GLN A 69 10.14 8.10 26.51
C GLN A 69 10.17 8.12 24.98
N VAL A 70 11.32 7.79 24.36
CA VAL A 70 11.40 7.66 22.90
C VAL A 70 10.55 6.49 22.42
N ILE A 71 10.56 5.35 23.14
CA ILE A 71 9.71 4.20 22.83
C ILE A 71 8.24 4.60 22.88
N GLU A 72 7.79 5.16 24.00
CA GLU A 72 6.39 5.58 24.20
C GLU A 72 5.92 6.57 23.12
N LEU A 73 6.77 7.52 22.73
CA LEU A 73 6.43 8.48 21.69
C LEU A 73 6.42 7.88 20.28
N VAL A 74 7.35 6.98 19.96
CA VAL A 74 7.35 6.30 18.66
C VAL A 74 6.09 5.46 18.51
N GLU A 75 5.75 4.67 19.54
CA GLU A 75 4.52 3.86 19.55
C GLU A 75 3.28 4.75 19.43
N GLY A 76 3.17 5.82 20.24
CA GLY A 76 2.04 6.74 20.17
C GLY A 76 1.89 7.45 18.83
N ILE A 77 2.99 7.84 18.16
CA ILE A 77 2.92 8.44 16.82
C ILE A 77 2.45 7.41 15.78
N LEU A 78 2.94 6.17 15.84
CA LEU A 78 2.53 5.11 14.92
C LEU A 78 1.06 4.74 15.10
N ASP A 79 0.60 4.65 16.35
CA ASP A 79 -0.81 4.39 16.66
C ASP A 79 -1.70 5.54 16.18
N LEU A 80 -1.26 6.80 16.36
CA LEU A 80 -1.95 7.97 15.82
C LEU A 80 -2.08 7.91 14.31
N TRP A 81 -0.97 7.66 13.60
CA TRP A 81 -0.99 7.61 12.14
C TRP A 81 -1.87 6.46 11.65
N THR A 82 -1.75 5.28 12.26
CA THR A 82 -2.57 4.12 11.91
C THR A 82 -4.07 4.40 12.14
N ALA A 83 -4.45 5.05 13.24
CA ALA A 83 -5.83 5.42 13.52
C ALA A 83 -6.40 6.38 12.45
N TRP A 84 -5.55 7.25 11.89
CA TRP A 84 -5.90 8.18 10.82
C TRP A 84 -5.68 7.60 9.41
N ASN A 85 -5.52 6.29 9.28
CA ASN A 85 -5.25 5.57 8.03
C ASN A 85 -4.00 6.05 7.29
N LEU A 86 -2.98 6.46 8.03
CA LEU A 86 -1.66 6.76 7.50
C LEU A 86 -0.73 5.60 7.80
N HIS A 87 -0.17 5.02 6.75
CA HIS A 87 0.80 3.93 6.84
C HIS A 87 2.21 4.46 6.68
N VAL A 88 3.14 3.91 7.44
CA VAL A 88 4.55 4.26 7.33
C VAL A 88 5.39 3.00 7.44
N GLU A 89 6.30 2.82 6.49
CA GLU A 89 7.26 1.74 6.53
C GLU A 89 8.60 2.22 7.10
N LEU A 90 8.94 1.72 8.28
CA LEU A 90 10.24 1.95 8.90
C LEU A 90 11.13 0.71 8.74
N PRO A 91 12.42 0.87 8.41
CA PRO A 91 13.31 -0.28 8.33
C PRO A 91 13.42 -0.98 9.70
N PRO A 92 13.34 -2.32 9.76
CA PRO A 92 13.27 -3.06 11.02
C PRO A 92 14.53 -2.94 11.89
N LYS A 93 15.66 -2.58 11.28
CA LYS A 93 16.94 -2.38 11.98
C LYS A 93 17.17 -0.93 12.42
N LEU A 94 16.27 0.00 12.09
CA LEU A 94 16.46 1.41 12.36
C LEU A 94 16.43 1.67 13.89
N PRO A 95 17.45 2.30 14.49
CA PRO A 95 17.43 2.63 15.91
C PRO A 95 16.25 3.53 16.27
N LEU A 96 15.59 3.27 17.41
CA LEU A 96 14.39 3.99 17.86
C LEU A 96 14.51 5.52 17.84
N ARG A 97 15.66 6.08 18.23
CA ARG A 97 15.89 7.54 18.17
C ARG A 97 15.85 8.09 16.75
N LYS A 98 16.35 7.32 15.78
CA LYS A 98 16.25 7.68 14.36
C LYS A 98 14.82 7.51 13.84
N GLN A 99 14.09 6.48 14.29
CA GLN A 99 12.66 6.33 13.98
C GLN A 99 11.89 7.56 14.45
N TYR A 100 12.06 7.95 15.72
CA TYR A 100 11.45 9.15 16.30
C TYR A 100 11.76 10.41 15.50
N THR A 101 13.04 10.66 15.22
CA THR A 101 13.47 11.85 14.47
C THR A 101 12.91 11.85 13.04
N ALA A 102 12.77 10.69 12.40
CA ALA A 102 12.16 10.58 11.08
C ALA A 102 10.65 10.86 11.12
N LEU A 103 9.90 10.22 12.03
CA LEU A 103 8.46 10.41 12.20
C LEU A 103 8.10 11.88 12.50
N VAL A 104 8.79 12.49 13.48
CA VAL A 104 8.61 13.91 13.80
C VAL A 104 9.08 14.81 12.64
N GLY A 105 10.09 14.37 11.89
CA GLY A 105 10.58 15.03 10.69
C GLY A 105 9.48 15.24 9.67
N GLU A 106 8.72 14.18 9.40
CA GLU A 106 7.63 14.10 8.41
C GLU A 106 6.30 14.71 8.85
N MET A 107 6.14 15.14 10.11
CA MET A 107 4.90 15.84 10.51
C MET A 107 4.60 17.08 9.65
N ASP A 108 5.63 17.74 9.10
CA ASP A 108 5.45 18.86 8.17
C ASP A 108 5.36 18.44 6.69
N GLY A 109 5.50 17.15 6.40
CA GLY A 109 5.46 16.56 5.07
C GLY A 109 4.04 16.50 4.49
N GLN A 110 3.98 16.39 3.16
CA GLN A 110 2.75 16.16 2.42
C GLN A 110 2.61 14.67 2.09
N VAL A 111 1.41 14.13 2.27
CA VAL A 111 1.05 12.76 1.93
C VAL A 111 -0.14 12.77 0.97
N SER A 112 -0.10 11.89 -0.03
CA SER A 112 -1.27 11.63 -0.88
C SER A 112 -2.21 10.71 -0.10
N PHE A 113 -3.41 11.20 0.19
CA PHE A 113 -4.40 10.49 1.00
C PHE A 113 -5.64 10.17 0.17
N HIS A 114 -5.99 8.89 0.14
CA HIS A 114 -7.24 8.38 -0.41
C HIS A 114 -8.24 8.05 0.71
N PRO A 115 -9.52 8.45 0.61
CA PRO A 115 -10.51 8.18 1.67
C PRO A 115 -10.69 6.69 2.00
N GLU A 116 -10.57 5.81 1.01
CA GLU A 116 -10.78 4.37 1.19
C GLU A 116 -9.49 3.61 1.51
N TYR A 117 -8.36 4.03 0.95
CA TYR A 117 -7.09 3.29 1.06
C TYR A 117 -6.11 3.92 2.05
N GLY A 118 -6.39 5.14 2.51
CA GLY A 118 -5.49 5.88 3.39
C GLY A 118 -4.38 6.58 2.63
N GLY A 119 -3.28 6.87 3.32
CA GLY A 119 -2.11 7.48 2.72
C GLY A 119 -0.82 6.80 3.17
N ASP A 120 0.12 6.64 2.25
CA ASP A 120 1.43 6.08 2.53
C ASP A 120 2.46 7.20 2.76
N VAL A 121 3.00 7.27 3.97
CA VAL A 121 4.04 8.22 4.36
C VAL A 121 5.40 7.66 3.98
N HIS A 122 5.92 8.09 2.84
CA HIS A 122 7.24 7.69 2.34
C HIS A 122 8.35 8.56 2.94
N ILE A 123 8.96 8.09 4.03
CA ILE A 123 10.16 8.73 4.60
C ILE A 123 11.36 8.55 3.66
N CYS A 124 11.51 7.36 3.08
CA CYS A 124 12.65 7.03 2.22
C CYS A 124 12.29 7.18 0.74
N GLN A 125 13.13 7.90 -0.01
CA GLN A 125 13.01 8.01 -1.47
C GLN A 125 13.68 6.85 -2.22
N TYR A 126 14.09 5.78 -1.50
CA TYR A 126 14.78 4.62 -2.06
C TYR A 126 16.11 4.90 -2.77
N GLU A 127 16.71 6.07 -2.54
CA GLU A 127 18.03 6.42 -3.05
C GLU A 127 19.12 6.04 -2.02
N ALA A 128 20.05 5.14 -2.37
CA ALA A 128 21.18 4.79 -1.49
C ALA A 128 22.22 5.93 -1.34
N GLY A 129 21.93 7.09 -1.93
CA GLY A 129 22.78 8.27 -1.96
C GLY A 129 22.84 9.07 -0.66
N LYS A 130 23.44 10.26 -0.75
CA LYS A 130 23.67 11.15 0.39
C LYS A 130 22.40 11.71 1.04
N THR A 131 21.29 11.60 0.33
CA THR A 131 19.95 12.10 0.67
C THR A 131 19.16 11.15 1.56
N CYS A 132 19.64 9.92 1.80
CA CYS A 132 18.91 8.96 2.64
C CYS A 132 18.75 9.48 4.09
N PRO A 133 17.51 9.62 4.61
CA PRO A 133 17.26 10.13 5.95
C PRO A 133 17.79 9.21 7.06
N PHE A 134 17.99 7.92 6.74
CA PHE A 134 18.52 6.92 7.67
C PHE A 134 20.06 6.90 7.76
N GLN A 135 20.70 7.83 7.05
CA GLN A 135 22.13 8.00 6.77
C GLN A 135 22.66 7.06 5.66
N PRO A 136 23.45 7.60 4.71
CA PRO A 136 23.99 6.85 3.58
C PRO A 136 24.98 5.78 4.04
N GLY A 137 24.88 4.57 3.49
CA GLY A 137 25.87 3.51 3.69
C GLY A 137 25.81 2.79 5.05
N ASN A 138 24.78 3.03 5.87
CA ASN A 138 24.51 2.21 7.05
C ASN A 138 23.66 0.99 6.72
N ASP A 139 23.80 -0.07 7.51
CA ASP A 139 23.05 -1.34 7.38
C ASP A 139 21.59 -1.25 7.89
N TYR A 140 21.04 -0.03 7.99
CA TYR A 140 19.68 0.20 8.45
C TYR A 140 18.67 0.27 7.30
N CYS A 141 19.03 0.85 6.13
CA CYS A 141 18.16 0.85 4.96
C CYS A 141 18.48 -0.32 4.02
N GLN A 142 17.46 -0.90 3.41
CA GLN A 142 17.59 -1.87 2.32
C GLN A 142 17.88 -1.23 0.96
N CYS A 143 17.90 0.11 0.88
CA CYS A 143 18.14 0.89 -0.34
C CYS A 143 19.31 0.37 -1.19
N ARG A 144 20.47 0.11 -0.54
CA ARG A 144 21.66 -0.42 -1.23
C ARG A 144 21.44 -1.83 -1.75
N GLU A 145 20.84 -2.70 -0.94
CA GLU A 145 20.55 -4.08 -1.32
C GLU A 145 19.57 -4.11 -2.50
N THR A 146 18.53 -3.28 -2.48
CA THR A 146 17.57 -3.12 -3.58
C THR A 146 18.25 -2.59 -4.84
N GLU A 147 19.10 -1.56 -4.75
CA GLU A 147 19.85 -1.05 -5.89
C GLU A 147 20.82 -2.09 -6.48
N GLU A 148 21.52 -2.85 -5.64
CA GLU A 148 22.44 -3.90 -6.07
C GLU A 148 21.70 -5.08 -6.70
N ALA A 149 20.55 -5.47 -6.14
CA ALA A 149 19.66 -6.48 -6.70
C ALA A 149 19.12 -6.03 -8.06
N ALA A 150 18.63 -4.80 -8.18
CA ALA A 150 18.16 -4.26 -9.46
C ALA A 150 19.28 -4.22 -10.51
N LYS A 151 20.49 -3.80 -10.14
CA LYS A 151 21.67 -3.84 -11.04
C LYS A 151 22.01 -5.26 -11.47
N HIS A 152 21.92 -6.23 -10.56
CA HIS A 152 22.16 -7.63 -10.87
C HIS A 152 21.11 -8.18 -11.85
N ASP A 153 19.83 -7.93 -11.59
CA ASP A 153 18.72 -8.38 -12.43
C ASP A 153 18.78 -7.75 -13.83
N ILE A 154 19.12 -6.46 -13.92
CA ILE A 154 19.39 -5.77 -15.19
C ILE A 154 20.54 -6.45 -15.94
N ALA A 155 21.66 -6.74 -15.26
CA ALA A 155 22.80 -7.39 -15.90
C ALA A 155 22.47 -8.81 -16.42
N LEU A 156 21.70 -9.59 -15.66
CA LEU A 156 21.20 -10.89 -16.10
C LEU A 156 20.27 -10.78 -17.30
N TRP A 157 19.35 -9.82 -17.28
CA TRP A 157 18.47 -9.53 -18.40
C TRP A 157 19.26 -9.11 -19.65
N GLU A 158 20.25 -8.25 -19.52
CA GLU A 158 21.10 -7.82 -20.63
C GLU A 158 21.89 -9.00 -21.23
N GLU A 159 22.45 -9.87 -20.40
CA GLU A 159 23.12 -11.09 -20.86
C GLU A 159 22.15 -12.01 -21.60
N TYR A 160 20.94 -12.20 -21.07
CA TYR A 160 19.89 -12.96 -21.73
C TYR A 160 19.53 -12.37 -23.10
N VAL A 161 19.30 -11.07 -23.21
CA VAL A 161 18.96 -10.40 -24.48
C VAL A 161 20.12 -10.53 -25.49
N ARG A 162 21.36 -10.32 -25.06
CA ARG A 162 22.55 -10.52 -25.91
C ARG A 162 22.68 -11.96 -26.39
N SER A 163 22.32 -12.95 -25.56
CA SER A 163 22.34 -14.38 -25.93
C SER A 163 21.36 -14.72 -27.06
N GLN A 164 20.29 -13.93 -27.21
CA GLN A 164 19.33 -14.03 -28.32
C GLN A 164 19.80 -13.29 -29.59
N GLY A 165 21.00 -12.68 -29.57
CA GLY A 165 21.53 -11.91 -30.70
C GLY A 165 20.89 -10.52 -30.83
N LEU A 166 20.27 -10.02 -29.76
CA LEU A 166 19.63 -8.69 -29.71
C LEU A 166 20.49 -7.71 -28.92
N ASP A 167 20.39 -6.43 -29.27
CA ASP A 167 20.96 -5.33 -28.47
C ASP A 167 19.99 -4.96 -27.34
N PRO A 168 20.39 -5.03 -26.05
CA PRO A 168 19.53 -4.69 -24.92
C PRO A 168 19.09 -3.22 -24.87
N TYR A 169 19.78 -2.31 -25.57
CA TYR A 169 19.43 -0.89 -25.60
C TYR A 169 18.80 -0.45 -26.93
N ARG A 170 18.42 -1.41 -27.80
CA ARG A 170 17.68 -1.06 -29.01
C ARG A 170 16.31 -0.53 -28.63
N GLU A 171 15.83 0.45 -29.40
CA GLU A 171 14.43 0.87 -29.32
C GLU A 171 13.55 -0.32 -29.67
N ILE A 172 12.59 -0.61 -28.79
CA ILE A 172 11.55 -1.61 -29.01
C ILE A 172 10.60 -1.00 -30.03
N THR A 173 10.23 -1.74 -31.07
CA THR A 173 9.25 -1.22 -32.02
C THR A 173 7.86 -1.21 -31.37
N PRO A 174 6.95 -0.31 -31.76
CA PRO A 174 5.59 -0.32 -31.23
C PRO A 174 4.90 -1.70 -31.35
N GLU A 175 5.18 -2.45 -32.42
CA GLU A 175 4.66 -3.81 -32.62
C GLU A 175 5.22 -4.84 -31.61
N GLU A 176 6.47 -4.67 -31.18
CA GLU A 176 7.10 -5.52 -30.16
C GLU A 176 6.61 -5.14 -28.76
N GLU A 177 6.42 -3.85 -28.50
CA GLU A 177 5.85 -3.33 -27.26
C GLU A 177 4.41 -3.83 -27.09
N SER A 178 3.53 -3.66 -28.07
CA SER A 178 2.16 -4.19 -28.01
C SER A 178 2.13 -5.71 -27.84
N ARG A 179 3.07 -6.44 -28.45
CA ARG A 179 3.19 -7.89 -28.27
C ARG A 179 3.64 -8.26 -26.86
N PHE A 180 4.54 -7.48 -26.27
CA PHE A 180 4.99 -7.67 -24.89
C PHE A 180 3.87 -7.38 -23.90
N GLU A 181 3.14 -6.27 -24.07
CA GLU A 181 1.97 -5.91 -23.27
C GLU A 181 0.90 -7.01 -23.31
N GLU A 182 0.57 -7.50 -24.51
CA GLU A 182 -0.40 -8.59 -24.68
C GLU A 182 0.07 -9.88 -24.00
N GLN A 183 1.36 -10.22 -24.09
CA GLN A 183 1.92 -11.38 -23.38
C GLN A 183 1.87 -11.21 -21.85
N MET A 184 2.17 -10.02 -21.33
CA MET A 184 2.10 -9.71 -19.90
C MET A 184 0.67 -9.78 -19.40
N ARG A 185 -0.27 -9.19 -20.14
CA ARG A 185 -1.70 -9.26 -19.87
C ARG A 185 -2.19 -10.70 -19.80
N GLN A 186 -1.86 -11.54 -20.78
CA GLN A 186 -2.21 -12.96 -20.77
C GLN A 186 -1.61 -13.71 -19.56
N ARG A 187 -0.39 -13.37 -19.12
CA ARG A 187 0.21 -13.96 -17.91
C ARG A 187 -0.57 -13.56 -16.65
N VAL A 188 -0.94 -12.29 -16.53
CA VAL A 188 -1.76 -11.79 -15.40
C VAL A 188 -3.12 -12.49 -15.39
N LEU A 189 -3.81 -12.58 -16.52
CA LEU A 189 -5.09 -13.28 -16.65
C LEU A 189 -4.97 -14.77 -16.30
N LYS A 190 -3.94 -15.45 -16.80
CA LYS A 190 -3.66 -16.86 -16.46
C LYS A 190 -3.42 -17.05 -14.97
N LYS A 191 -2.67 -16.14 -14.34
CA LYS A 191 -2.37 -16.20 -12.91
C LYS A 191 -3.62 -15.94 -12.07
N ARG A 192 -4.43 -14.95 -12.44
CA ARG A 192 -5.65 -14.54 -11.72
C ARG A 192 -6.78 -15.57 -11.87
N PHE A 193 -7.03 -16.05 -13.08
CA PHE A 193 -8.20 -16.89 -13.40
C PHE A 193 -7.88 -18.38 -13.59
N GLY A 194 -6.62 -18.78 -13.41
CA GLY A 194 -6.19 -20.18 -13.42
C GLY A 194 -6.59 -20.91 -14.71
N LYS A 195 -7.40 -21.97 -14.62
CA LYS A 195 -7.85 -22.75 -15.79
C LYS A 195 -8.96 -22.07 -16.61
N HIS A 196 -9.62 -21.07 -16.05
CA HIS A 196 -10.78 -20.41 -16.65
C HIS A 196 -10.44 -19.21 -17.53
N TRP A 197 -9.16 -18.79 -17.54
CA TRP A 197 -8.72 -17.58 -18.24
C TRP A 197 -9.10 -17.53 -19.73
N ARG A 198 -9.14 -18.67 -20.44
CA ARG A 198 -9.53 -18.72 -21.87
C ARG A 198 -10.98 -18.28 -22.10
N ARG A 199 -11.88 -18.59 -21.17
CA ARG A 199 -13.28 -18.17 -21.26
C ARG A 199 -13.38 -16.64 -21.09
N TYR A 200 -12.62 -16.10 -20.16
CA TYR A 200 -12.51 -14.65 -19.96
C TYR A 200 -11.84 -13.95 -21.15
N GLU A 201 -10.81 -14.53 -21.77
CA GLU A 201 -10.16 -13.95 -22.95
C GLU A 201 -11.12 -13.89 -24.16
N GLU A 202 -11.93 -14.92 -24.39
CA GLU A 202 -12.96 -14.92 -25.45
C GLU A 202 -14.05 -13.87 -25.18
N GLU A 203 -14.51 -13.74 -23.93
CA GLU A 203 -15.48 -12.72 -23.53
C GLU A 203 -14.87 -11.31 -23.61
N TYR A 204 -13.61 -11.11 -23.18
CA TYR A 204 -12.94 -9.80 -23.14
C TYR A 204 -12.45 -9.31 -24.52
N ASN A 205 -11.97 -10.19 -25.40
CA ASN A 205 -11.59 -9.81 -26.77
C ASN A 205 -12.83 -9.48 -27.63
N PHE A 206 -13.96 -10.16 -27.39
CA PHE A 206 -15.25 -9.74 -27.97
C PHE A 206 -15.62 -8.32 -27.54
N PHE A 207 -15.21 -7.93 -26.34
CA PHE A 207 -15.51 -6.64 -25.72
C PHE A 207 -14.66 -5.47 -26.24
N PHE A 208 -13.37 -5.69 -26.51
CA PHE A 208 -12.45 -4.61 -26.86
C PHE A 208 -12.10 -4.54 -28.37
N ASP A 209 -12.20 -5.65 -29.11
CA ASP A 209 -11.94 -5.67 -30.56
C ASP A 209 -13.21 -5.55 -31.43
N GLY A 210 -14.39 -5.48 -30.81
CA GLY A 210 -15.63 -5.21 -31.53
C GLY A 210 -15.73 -3.74 -31.94
N ASP A 211 -16.41 -3.45 -33.07
CA ASP A 211 -16.84 -2.09 -33.50
C ASP A 211 -17.87 -1.47 -32.53
N LEU A 212 -17.71 -1.65 -31.23
CA LEU A 212 -18.51 -0.99 -30.22
C LEU A 212 -18.12 0.49 -30.23
N ASN A 213 -19.12 1.35 -30.34
CA ASN A 213 -18.87 2.77 -30.20
C ASN A 213 -18.44 3.06 -28.74
N PRO A 214 -17.76 4.20 -28.48
CA PRO A 214 -17.31 4.55 -27.13
C PRO A 214 -18.43 4.49 -26.08
N ASP A 215 -19.64 4.93 -26.43
CA ASP A 215 -20.80 4.88 -25.54
C ASP A 215 -21.19 3.45 -25.12
N GLN A 216 -21.02 2.47 -26.01
CA GLN A 216 -21.27 1.06 -25.70
C GLN A 216 -20.16 0.46 -24.84
N GLN A 217 -18.91 0.84 -25.06
CA GLN A 217 -17.79 0.41 -24.21
C GLN A 217 -17.97 0.94 -22.78
N GLU A 218 -18.34 2.22 -22.64
CA GLU A 218 -18.61 2.87 -21.36
C GLU A 218 -19.82 2.24 -20.63
N ALA A 219 -20.92 2.01 -21.35
CA ALA A 219 -22.11 1.37 -20.78
C ALA A 219 -21.83 -0.04 -20.24
N ILE A 220 -20.86 -0.75 -20.83
CA ILE A 220 -20.56 -2.11 -20.42
C ILE A 220 -19.49 -2.14 -19.32
N LEU A 221 -18.52 -1.21 -19.32
CA LEU A 221 -17.67 -1.00 -18.15
C LEU A 221 -18.51 -0.77 -16.89
N HIS A 222 -19.51 0.12 -16.97
CA HIS A 222 -20.46 0.33 -15.88
C HIS A 222 -21.25 -0.92 -15.48
N ALA A 223 -21.64 -1.76 -16.46
CA ALA A 223 -22.34 -3.00 -16.17
C ALA A 223 -21.44 -4.05 -15.49
N LEU A 224 -20.15 -4.08 -15.82
CA LEU A 224 -19.16 -4.97 -15.20
C LEU A 224 -18.82 -4.50 -13.78
N GLU A 225 -18.66 -3.20 -13.56
CA GLU A 225 -18.47 -2.61 -12.21
C GLU A 225 -19.66 -2.95 -11.31
N ALA A 226 -20.89 -2.74 -11.79
CA ALA A 226 -22.10 -3.09 -11.05
C ALA A 226 -22.23 -4.60 -10.77
N ALA A 227 -21.71 -5.44 -11.68
CA ALA A 227 -21.69 -6.89 -11.48
C ALA A 227 -20.63 -7.33 -10.44
N ASP A 228 -19.48 -6.64 -10.37
CA ASP A 228 -18.45 -6.91 -9.38
C ASP A 228 -18.90 -6.48 -7.97
N GLU A 229 -19.57 -5.33 -7.86
CA GLU A 229 -20.24 -4.91 -6.61
C GLU A 229 -21.27 -5.95 -6.14
N LEU A 230 -22.10 -6.46 -7.04
CA LEU A 230 -23.07 -7.51 -6.72
C LEU A 230 -22.42 -8.83 -6.32
N LEU A 231 -21.31 -9.21 -6.98
CA LEU A 231 -20.55 -10.40 -6.61
C LEU A 231 -19.89 -10.25 -5.24
N GLY A 232 -19.38 -9.08 -4.89
CA GLY A 232 -18.90 -8.76 -3.55
C GLY A 232 -19.98 -8.96 -2.49
N LEU A 233 -21.16 -8.37 -2.70
CA LEU A 233 -22.30 -8.53 -1.79
C LEU A 233 -22.77 -9.99 -1.63
N ILE A 234 -22.72 -10.78 -2.71
CA ILE A 234 -23.06 -12.20 -2.68
C ILE A 234 -22.01 -13.00 -1.91
N LEU A 235 -20.73 -12.70 -2.08
CA LEU A 235 -19.66 -13.38 -1.35
C LEU A 235 -19.68 -13.06 0.14
N ASP A 236 -19.95 -11.81 0.52
CA ASP A 236 -20.11 -11.39 1.91
C ASP A 236 -21.29 -12.13 2.58
N THR A 237 -22.45 -12.16 1.91
CA THR A 237 -23.63 -12.88 2.43
C THR A 237 -23.45 -14.39 2.51
N LEU A 238 -22.63 -14.99 1.64
CA LEU A 238 -22.28 -16.41 1.73
C LEU A 238 -21.25 -16.69 2.84
N SER A 239 -20.37 -15.74 3.15
CA SER A 239 -19.39 -15.88 4.24
C SER A 239 -20.07 -15.88 5.62
N ASP A 240 -21.16 -15.13 5.78
CA ASP A 240 -21.96 -15.12 7.02
C ASP A 240 -22.68 -16.46 7.26
N PHE A 241 -22.98 -17.21 6.19
CA PHE A 241 -23.76 -18.46 6.26
C PHE A 241 -22.96 -19.66 6.79
N ASP A 242 -21.63 -19.61 6.75
CA ASP A 242 -20.77 -20.69 7.26
C ASP A 242 -20.38 -20.52 8.74
N SER A 243 -20.86 -19.47 9.42
CA SER A 243 -20.48 -19.16 10.81
C SER A 243 -21.43 -19.68 11.90
N ASP A 244 -22.62 -20.18 11.55
CA ASP A 244 -23.61 -20.69 12.51
C ASP A 244 -23.86 -22.20 12.33
N GLY A 245 -23.17 -23.01 13.13
CA GLY A 245 -23.63 -24.37 13.45
C GLY A 245 -22.83 -25.53 12.85
N GLY A 246 -21.54 -25.60 13.15
CA GLY A 246 -20.87 -26.90 13.21
C GLY A 246 -21.41 -27.70 14.41
N PRO A 247 -21.96 -28.92 14.23
CA PRO A 247 -22.36 -29.76 15.35
C PRO A 247 -21.13 -30.16 16.16
N ASP A 248 -21.25 -30.12 17.49
CA ASP A 248 -20.26 -30.60 18.45
C ASP A 248 -19.79 -32.01 18.05
N GLU A 249 -18.56 -32.13 17.54
CA GLU A 249 -17.90 -33.41 17.32
C GLU A 249 -17.55 -33.99 18.69
N GLU A 250 -18.31 -35.02 19.07
CA GLU A 250 -18.07 -35.86 20.23
C GLU A 250 -16.65 -36.44 20.19
N GLU A 251 -15.91 -36.24 21.28
CA GLU A 251 -14.65 -36.90 21.58
C GLU A 251 -14.81 -38.43 21.47
N GLU A 252 -14.30 -39.03 20.39
CA GLU A 252 -14.01 -40.46 20.37
C GLU A 252 -12.59 -40.72 20.89
N ASP A 253 -12.57 -41.36 22.05
CA ASP A 253 -11.44 -42.01 22.70
C ASP A 253 -10.65 -42.95 21.76
N GLY A 254 -9.33 -42.81 21.81
CA GLY A 254 -8.44 -43.97 21.97
C GLY A 254 -7.86 -44.62 20.72
N ALA A 255 -6.55 -44.45 20.54
CA ALA A 255 -5.67 -45.57 20.18
C ALA A 255 -4.19 -45.24 20.50
N ASP A 256 -3.70 -45.90 21.55
CA ASP A 256 -2.27 -46.15 21.77
C ASP A 256 -1.62 -46.77 20.53
N PHE A 257 -0.49 -46.23 20.10
CA PHE A 257 0.48 -46.96 19.27
C PHE A 257 1.85 -46.93 19.93
N PRO A 258 2.41 -48.08 20.32
CA PRO A 258 3.80 -48.19 20.70
C PRO A 258 4.69 -48.60 19.51
N PHE A 259 5.94 -48.13 19.59
CA PHE A 259 7.17 -48.45 18.83
C PHE A 259 7.51 -47.56 17.63
#